data_AF-A0A7K0ZJP5-F1
#
_entry.id   AF-A0A7K0ZJP5-F1
#
_cell.length_a   1.000
_cell.length_b   1.000
_cell.length_c   1.000
_cell.angle_alpha   90.00
_cell.angle_beta   90.00
_cell.angle_gamma   90.00
#
_symmetry.space_group_name_H-M   'P 1'
#
loop_
_entity.id
_entity.type
_entity.pdbx_description
1 polymer ?
#
loop_
_entity_poly.entity_id
_entity_poly.type
_entity_poly.pdbx_seq_one_letter_code
_entity_poly.pdbx_strand_id
1 'polypeptide(L)' 'MVYVPFLVMALAMSMGSMLGPSNAPEKRRARGAFAAGTLLLLIIIAAWWFYPIWTGQVMPYEQWQLRMWMPTWV' A
#
# COMPACT_ATOMS: atom_id res chain seq x y z
N MET A 1 9.62 14.09 -10.50
CA MET A 1 8.42 13.36 -10.04
C MET A 1 7.50 13.01 -11.22
N VAL A 2 8.00 12.31 -12.25
CA VAL A 2 7.18 11.94 -13.43
C VAL A 2 6.88 10.43 -13.48
N TYR A 3 7.68 9.61 -12.79
CA TYR A 3 7.59 8.14 -12.87
C TYR A 3 6.57 7.51 -11.92
N VAL A 4 6.20 8.20 -10.84
CA VAL A 4 5.31 7.65 -9.78
C VAL A 4 3.97 7.16 -10.34
N PRO A 5 3.26 7.90 -11.21
CA PRO A 5 2.00 7.42 -11.78
C PRO A 5 2.17 6.12 -12.58
N PHE A 6 3.26 5.99 -13.35
CA PHE A 6 3.55 4.80 -14.14
C PHE A 6 3.84 3.58 -13.26
N LEU A 7 4.58 3.78 -12.17
CA LEU A 7 4.85 2.72 -11.19
C LEU A 7 3.56 2.23 -10.52
N VAL A 8 2.68 3.15 -10.11
CA VAL A 8 1.38 2.81 -9.52
C VAL A 8 0.52 2.02 -10.51
N MET A 9 0.48 2.42 -11.78
CA MET A 9 -0.23 1.67 -12.83
C MET A 9 0.36 0.27 -13.03
N ALA A 10 1.69 0.13 -13.10
CA ALA A 10 2.35 -1.16 -13.22
C ALA A 10 2.03 -2.09 -12.04
N LEU A 11 2.01 -1.57 -10.82
CA LEU A 11 1.59 -2.31 -9.62
C LEU A 11 0.12 -2.71 -9.68
N ALA A 12 -0.78 -1.80 -10.07
CA ALA A 12 -2.20 -2.10 -10.23
C ALA A 12 -2.44 -3.20 -11.27
N MET A 13 -1.75 -3.14 -12.41
CA MET A 13 -1.82 -4.17 -13.45
C MET A 13 -1.23 -5.51 -12.97
N SER A 14 -0.16 -5.47 -12.16
CA SER A 14 0.45 -6.67 -11.57
C SER A 14 -0.48 -7.34 -10.55
N MET A 15 -1.21 -6.56 -9.75
CA MET A 15 -2.25 -7.10 -8.87
C MET A 15 -3.43 -7.67 -9.68
N GLY A 16 -3.82 -7.01 -10.77
CA GLY A 16 -4.83 -7.49 -11.72
C GLY A 16 -4.45 -8.83 -12.37
N SER A 17 -3.17 -9.01 -12.73
CA SER A 17 -2.70 -10.27 -13.30
C SER A 17 -2.64 -11.39 -12.25
N MET A 18 -2.33 -11.07 -10.99
CA MET A 18 -2.35 -12.02 -9.86
C MET A 18 -3.75 -12.55 -9.55
N LEU A 19 -4.81 -11.77 -9.78
CA LEU A 19 -6.20 -12.21 -9.64
C LEU A 19 -6.57 -13.33 -10.65
N GLY A 20 -5.88 -13.38 -11.79
CA GLY A 20 -5.95 -14.46 -12.78
C GLY A 20 -7.24 -14.51 -13.61
N PRO A 21 -7.21 -15.15 -14.80
CA PRO A 21 -8.37 -15.28 -15.68
C PRO A 21 -9.48 -16.14 -15.06
N SER A 22 -10.74 -15.92 -15.48
CA SER A 22 -11.92 -16.57 -14.90
C SER A 22 -11.88 -18.11 -14.91
N ASN A 23 -11.13 -18.71 -15.84
CA ASN A 23 -10.94 -20.16 -15.98
C ASN A 23 -9.83 -20.78 -15.11
N ALA A 24 -9.17 -19.99 -14.25
CA ALA A 24 -8.14 -20.53 -13.34
C ALA A 24 -8.76 -21.31 -12.17
N PRO A 25 -8.07 -22.33 -11.62
CA PRO A 25 -8.56 -23.12 -10.49
C PRO A 25 -8.97 -22.22 -9.32
N GLU A 26 -10.13 -22.49 -8.72
CA GLU A 26 -10.75 -21.66 -7.68
C GLU A 26 -9.81 -21.35 -6.51
N LYS A 27 -9.02 -22.34 -6.08
CA LYS A 27 -7.98 -22.18 -5.04
C LYS A 27 -6.87 -21.19 -5.41
N ARG A 28 -6.52 -21.06 -6.70
CA ARG A 28 -5.49 -20.11 -7.19
C ARG A 28 -6.05 -18.69 -7.23
N ARG A 29 -7.31 -18.52 -7.65
CA ARG A 29 -8.02 -17.22 -7.64
C ARG A 29 -8.24 -16.71 -6.22
N ALA A 30 -8.66 -17.58 -5.29
CA ALA A 30 -8.85 -17.21 -3.89
C ALA A 30 -7.55 -16.71 -3.24
N ARG A 31 -6.41 -17.39 -3.49
CA ARG A 31 -5.09 -16.96 -2.99
C ARG A 31 -4.63 -15.64 -3.60
N GLY A 32 -4.82 -15.45 -4.91
CA GLY A 32 -4.48 -14.20 -5.61
C GLY A 32 -5.31 -13.02 -5.11
N ALA A 33 -6.62 -13.21 -4.97
CA ALA A 33 -7.53 -12.21 -4.43
C ALA A 33 -7.23 -11.87 -2.96
N PHE A 34 -6.94 -12.87 -2.14
CA PHE A 34 -6.56 -12.66 -0.75
C PHE A 34 -5.24 -11.89 -0.63
N ALA A 35 -4.22 -12.24 -1.44
CA ALA A 35 -2.95 -11.53 -1.44
C ALA A 35 -3.11 -10.07 -1.88
N ALA A 36 -3.82 -9.82 -2.98
CA ALA A 36 -4.07 -8.46 -3.47
C ALA A 36 -4.91 -7.64 -2.48
N GLY A 37 -5.96 -8.23 -1.91
CA GLY A 37 -6.79 -7.58 -0.90
C GLY A 37 -6.01 -7.26 0.38
N THR A 38 -5.18 -8.19 0.85
CA THR A 38 -4.30 -7.98 2.01
C THR A 38 -3.32 -6.85 1.76
N LEU A 39 -2.68 -6.82 0.58
CA LEU A 39 -1.76 -5.75 0.21
C LEU A 39 -2.46 -4.39 0.18
N LEU A 40 -3.64 -4.30 -0.43
CA LEU A 40 -4.43 -3.06 -0.47
C LEU A 40 -4.84 -2.59 0.94
N LEU A 41 -5.28 -3.52 1.80
CA LEU A 41 -5.61 -3.20 3.19
C LEU A 41 -4.40 -2.66 3.95
N LEU A 42 -3.21 -3.27 3.78
CA LEU A 42 -1.98 -2.77 4.39
C LEU A 42 -1.62 -1.36 3.91
N ILE A 43 -1.78 -1.07 2.62
CA ILE A 43 -1.56 0.26 2.05
C ILE A 43 -2.51 1.29 2.68
N ILE A 44 -3.79 0.95 2.83
CA ILE A 44 -4.79 1.85 3.44
C ILE A 44 -4.45 2.13 4.91
N ILE A 45 -4.08 1.08 5.67
CA ILE A 45 -3.68 1.22 7.08
C ILE A 45 -2.45 2.13 7.21
N ALA A 46 -1.44 1.92 6.36
CA ALA A 46 -0.26 2.79 6.34
C ALA A 46 -0.63 4.23 5.99
N ALA A 47 -1.45 4.45 4.95
CA ALA A 47 -1.91 5.77 4.56
C ALA A 47 -2.66 6.47 5.71
N TRP A 48 -3.50 5.75 6.44
CA TRP A 48 -4.18 6.28 7.63
C TRP A 48 -3.20 6.65 8.75
N TRP A 49 -2.17 5.83 9.00
CA TRP A 49 -1.14 6.12 10.00
C TRP A 49 -0.30 7.37 9.67
N PHE A 50 0.00 7.57 8.38
CA PHE A 50 0.77 8.72 7.85
C PHE A 50 -0.09 9.95 7.55
N TYR A 51 -1.42 9.83 7.55
CA TYR A 51 -2.35 10.92 7.27
C TYR A 51 -2.08 12.21 8.08
N PRO A 52 -1.79 12.15 9.39
CA PRO A 52 -1.49 13.36 10.18
C PRO A 52 -0.25 14.11 9.71
N ILE A 53 0.75 13.39 9.16
CA ILE A 53 1.98 13.99 8.61
C ILE A 53 1.66 14.72 7.31
N TRP A 54 0.90 14.08 6.40
CA TRP A 54 0.54 14.68 5.11
C TRP A 54 -0.37 15.91 5.25
N THR A 55 -1.19 15.93 6.30
CA THR A 55 -2.12 17.04 6.58
C THR A 55 -1.52 18.11 7.49
N GLY A 56 -0.28 17.93 7.96
CA GLY A 56 0.42 18.91 8.80
C GLY A 56 -0.25 19.13 10.17
N GLN A 57 -0.88 18.09 10.73
CA GLN A 57 -1.50 18.19 12.04
C GLN A 57 -0.45 18.39 13.14
N VAL A 58 -0.76 19.26 14.11
CA VAL A 58 0.10 19.45 15.28
C VAL A 58 0.13 18.17 16.10
N MET A 59 1.32 17.57 16.25
CA MET A 59 1.53 16.33 16.98
C MET A 59 2.76 16.43 17.89
N PRO A 60 2.76 15.75 19.05
CA PRO A 60 3.95 15.64 19.89
C PRO A 60 5.12 14.99 19.16
N TYR A 61 6.36 15.40 19.49
CA TYR A 61 7.58 14.90 18.85
C TYR A 61 7.71 13.36 18.94
N GLU A 62 7.34 12.75 20.06
CA GLU A 62 7.36 11.28 20.22
C GLU A 62 6.45 10.58 19.21
N GLN A 63 5.27 11.13 18.93
CA GLN A 63 4.33 10.56 17.96
C GLN A 63 4.84 10.70 16.53
N TRP A 64 5.54 11.80 16.25
CA TRP A 64 6.21 12.01 14.97
C TRP A 64 7.36 11.03 14.79
N GLN A 65 8.21 10.84 15.81
CA GLN A 65 9.34 9.91 15.77
C GLN A 65 8.89 8.45 15.57
N LEU A 66 7.76 8.03 16.17
CA LEU A 66 7.18 6.68 15.94
C LEU A 66 6.73 6.44 14.49
N ARG A 67 6.49 7.50 13.72
CA ARG A 67 6.15 7.43 12.29
C ARG A 67 7.40 7.46 11.40
N MET A 68 8.56 7.81 11.95
CA MET A 68 9.84 7.80 11.24
C MET A 68 10.44 6.40 11.23
N TRP A 69 9.94 5.58 10.31
CA TRP A 69 10.33 4.17 10.18
C TRP A 69 11.77 3.98 9.72
N MET A 70 12.33 4.96 9.01
CA MET A 70 13.73 4.92 8.59
C MET A 70 14.54 5.97 9.36
N PRO A 71 15.78 5.65 9.76
CA PRO A 71 16.63 6.58 10.48
C PRO A 71 17.02 7.82 9.66
N THR A 72 16.85 7.79 8.33
CA THR A 72 17.12 8.90 7.41
C THR A 72 15.95 9.86 7.23
N TRP A 73 14.79 9.61 7.84
CA TRP A 73 13.61 10.47 7.70
C TRP A 73 13.57 11.63 8.71
N VAL A 74 14.55 11.69 9.61
CA VAL A 74 14.75 12.74 10.62
C VAL A 74 15.88 13.65 10.20
#